data_AF-A0AAD8UK93-F1
#
_entry.id   AF-A0AAD8UK93-F1
#
_cell.length_a   1.000
_cell.length_b   1.000
_cell.length_c   1.000
_cell.angle_alpha   90.00
_cell.angle_beta   90.00
_cell.angle_gamma   90.00
#
_symmetry.space_group_name_H-M   'P 1'
#
loop_
_entity.id
_entity.type
_entity.pdbx_description
1 polymer ?
#
loop_
_entity_poly.entity_id
_entity_poly.type
_entity_poly.pdbx_seq_one_letter_code
_entity_poly.pdbx_strand_id
1 'polypeptide(L)'
;MPTPTLSGTTLVNLGPLTTIWTAPASCATSVPTPALARRFDPGVAYWQETCQVDRDPFDDCMPSGSAMNLEYHSRRTSTQRFLLHFSPGSQCPSGWVTAGYGVRNEMSSHSLSGVFADPTLTIDAGTTTSVASEIKPTFELAANLFMSAMEPSETVIACCPSGYTAGFYGNCYSSTAREAYTAITGCKLYNVNDVEVVDRTYTFHGRVVTGSSISIKGSVVSLQPRTVTIEAKESTSYVGALITPGITLVNKGSSGDVVQTSAAASGGGSSPVPTEMPSSAVPSRAAGSSVVNGVVIAVWGVAMMAGVALIVPL
;
A
#
# COMPACT_ATOMS: atom_id res chain seq x y z
N MET A 1 -4.79 7.49 -18.40
CA MET A 1 -3.41 7.89 -18.03
C MET A 1 -2.35 7.13 -18.83
N PRO A 2 -1.32 7.80 -19.39
CA PRO A 2 -0.12 7.14 -19.93
C PRO A 2 0.71 6.48 -18.80
N THR A 3 1.94 6.01 -19.06
CA THR A 3 2.84 5.40 -18.06
C THR A 3 3.84 6.45 -17.52
N PRO A 4 3.46 7.34 -16.57
CA PRO A 4 4.37 8.35 -16.03
C PRO A 4 5.36 7.73 -15.04
N THR A 5 6.47 8.43 -14.82
CA THR A 5 7.37 8.17 -13.69
C THR A 5 7.31 9.36 -12.74
N LEU A 6 6.81 9.12 -11.54
CA LEU A 6 6.70 10.10 -10.46
C LEU A 6 7.51 9.61 -9.30
N SER A 7 8.33 10.49 -8.74
CA SER A 7 9.10 10.15 -7.56
C SER A 7 9.89 8.82 -7.68
N GLY A 8 10.49 8.55 -8.86
CA GLY A 8 11.23 7.32 -9.11
C GLY A 8 10.36 6.04 -9.17
N THR A 9 9.04 6.21 -9.25
CA THR A 9 8.05 5.13 -9.39
C THR A 9 7.31 5.26 -10.72
N THR A 10 7.36 4.22 -11.54
CA THR A 10 6.67 4.15 -12.83
C THR A 10 5.25 3.59 -12.65
N LEU A 11 4.22 4.31 -13.08
CA LEU A 11 2.84 3.82 -13.07
C LEU A 11 2.54 3.08 -14.37
N VAL A 12 2.68 1.76 -14.37
CA VAL A 12 2.58 0.89 -15.54
C VAL A 12 1.11 0.60 -15.87
N ASN A 13 0.68 0.97 -17.07
CA ASN A 13 -0.67 0.67 -17.56
C ASN A 13 -0.73 -0.74 -18.17
N LEU A 14 -1.61 -1.59 -17.63
CA LEU A 14 -1.88 -2.96 -18.09
C LEU A 14 -2.94 -3.05 -19.20
N GLY A 15 -3.47 -1.91 -19.63
CA GLY A 15 -4.52 -1.82 -20.65
C GLY A 15 -5.92 -1.66 -20.05
N PRO A 16 -6.96 -1.76 -20.89
CA PRO A 16 -8.34 -1.54 -20.47
C PRO A 16 -8.86 -2.66 -19.55
N LEU A 17 -9.62 -2.25 -18.53
CA LEU A 17 -10.49 -3.13 -17.75
C LEU A 17 -11.89 -2.50 -17.69
N THR A 18 -12.53 -2.42 -18.85
CA THR A 18 -13.80 -1.71 -19.06
C THR A 18 -15.03 -2.58 -18.82
N THR A 19 -14.84 -3.89 -18.64
CA THR A 19 -15.90 -4.84 -18.29
C THR A 19 -15.67 -5.35 -16.87
N ILE A 20 -16.76 -5.72 -16.17
CA ILE A 20 -16.66 -6.31 -14.84
C ILE A 20 -15.96 -7.66 -14.98
N TRP A 21 -14.68 -7.70 -14.62
CA TRP A 21 -13.94 -8.95 -14.56
C TRP A 21 -14.50 -9.84 -13.45
N THR A 22 -14.67 -11.11 -13.74
CA THR A 22 -15.13 -12.11 -12.77
C THR A 22 -14.08 -13.21 -12.70
N ALA A 23 -13.67 -13.56 -11.48
CA ALA A 23 -12.71 -14.62 -11.26
C ALA A 23 -13.24 -15.96 -11.78
N PRO A 24 -12.38 -16.84 -12.32
CA PRO A 24 -12.74 -18.22 -12.61
C PRO A 24 -13.30 -18.93 -11.37
N ALA A 25 -14.21 -19.89 -11.56
CA ALA A 25 -14.82 -20.62 -10.43
C ALA A 25 -13.79 -21.36 -9.55
N SER A 26 -12.64 -21.74 -10.12
CA SER A 26 -11.51 -22.34 -9.38
C SER A 26 -10.94 -21.42 -8.28
N CYS A 27 -11.14 -20.11 -8.40
CA CYS A 27 -10.69 -19.14 -7.41
C CYS A 27 -11.51 -19.14 -6.13
N ALA A 28 -12.74 -19.68 -6.15
CA ALA A 28 -13.58 -19.76 -4.94
C ALA A 28 -12.99 -20.67 -3.85
N THR A 29 -12.12 -21.60 -4.24
CA THR A 29 -11.44 -22.54 -3.33
C THR A 29 -9.95 -22.25 -3.19
N SER A 30 -9.44 -21.20 -3.85
CA SER A 30 -8.04 -20.80 -3.71
C SER A 30 -7.83 -20.23 -2.31
N VAL A 31 -6.85 -20.76 -1.57
CA VAL A 31 -6.49 -20.25 -0.25
C VAL A 31 -5.21 -19.42 -0.43
N PRO A 32 -5.26 -18.09 -0.23
CA PRO A 32 -4.07 -17.26 -0.28
C PRO A 32 -3.07 -17.72 0.78
N THR A 33 -1.78 -17.68 0.44
CA THR A 33 -0.71 -18.06 1.37
C THR A 33 -0.61 -17.04 2.50
N PRO A 34 -0.81 -17.43 3.77
CA PRO A 34 -0.73 -16.51 4.89
C PRO A 34 0.72 -16.08 5.18
N ALA A 35 0.86 -14.84 5.63
CA ALA A 35 2.11 -14.28 6.11
C ALA A 35 1.98 -13.86 7.57
N LEU A 36 3.13 -13.66 8.24
CA LEU A 36 3.16 -12.96 9.51
C LEU A 36 3.39 -11.48 9.25
N ALA A 37 2.39 -10.66 9.55
CA ALA A 37 2.49 -9.22 9.51
C ALA A 37 2.69 -8.67 10.92
N ARG A 38 3.20 -7.43 11.04
CA ARG A 38 3.27 -6.77 12.35
C ARG A 38 1.87 -6.36 12.77
N ARG A 39 1.54 -6.50 14.06
CA ARG A 39 0.21 -6.16 14.58
C ARG A 39 -0.22 -4.73 14.25
N PHE A 40 0.71 -3.78 14.29
CA PHE A 40 0.44 -2.37 14.03
C PHE A 40 0.43 -2.02 12.52
N ASP A 41 0.86 -2.93 11.66
CA ASP A 41 0.83 -2.77 10.20
C ASP A 41 0.53 -4.13 9.52
N PRO A 42 -0.71 -4.63 9.65
CA PRO A 42 -1.12 -5.91 9.08
C PRO A 42 -1.14 -5.92 7.54
N GLY A 43 -1.04 -4.75 6.91
CA GLY A 43 -1.00 -4.60 5.46
C GLY A 43 0.35 -4.99 4.84
N VAL A 44 1.40 -5.20 5.64
CA VAL A 44 2.72 -5.58 5.14
C VAL A 44 3.16 -6.90 5.74
N ALA A 45 3.38 -7.89 4.88
CA ALA A 45 3.97 -9.15 5.31
C ALA A 45 5.39 -8.91 5.79
N TYR A 46 5.63 -9.15 7.07
CA TYR A 46 6.94 -9.02 7.68
C TYR A 46 7.74 -10.32 7.53
N TRP A 47 7.08 -11.47 7.66
CA TRP A 47 7.61 -12.79 7.33
C TRP A 47 6.67 -13.53 6.38
N GLN A 48 7.23 -14.00 5.27
CA GLN A 48 6.57 -14.88 4.33
C GLN A 48 6.61 -16.34 4.80
N GLU A 49 5.70 -17.17 4.31
CA GLU A 49 5.80 -18.62 4.49
C GLU A 49 7.00 -19.19 3.69
N THR A 50 7.28 -18.65 2.50
CA THR A 50 8.37 -19.11 1.63
C THR A 50 9.20 -17.96 1.07
N CYS A 51 10.45 -18.26 0.66
CA CYS A 51 11.38 -17.30 0.06
C CYS A 51 11.43 -17.35 -1.47
N GLN A 52 10.41 -17.92 -2.11
CA GLN A 52 10.45 -18.13 -3.56
C GLN A 52 10.17 -16.81 -4.29
N VAL A 53 11.24 -16.21 -4.83
CA VAL A 53 11.19 -14.97 -5.65
C VAL A 53 11.03 -15.23 -7.14
N ASP A 54 11.26 -16.47 -7.56
CA ASP A 54 11.13 -16.89 -8.96
C ASP A 54 9.74 -17.39 -9.32
N ARG A 55 8.81 -17.41 -8.35
CA ARG A 55 7.42 -17.76 -8.60
C ARG A 55 6.64 -16.52 -9.03
N ASP A 56 5.68 -16.75 -9.92
CA ASP A 56 4.64 -15.78 -10.28
C ASP A 56 3.88 -15.31 -9.02
N PRO A 57 3.95 -14.01 -8.66
CA PRO A 57 3.21 -13.47 -7.52
C PRO A 57 1.73 -13.26 -7.80
N PHE A 58 1.32 -13.23 -9.08
CA PHE A 58 -0.06 -13.05 -9.49
C PHE A 58 -0.61 -14.33 -10.09
N ASP A 59 -1.74 -14.81 -9.58
CA ASP A 59 -2.44 -15.97 -10.13
C ASP A 59 -3.59 -15.55 -11.07
N ASP A 60 -4.28 -16.55 -11.62
CA ASP A 60 -5.45 -16.33 -12.48
C ASP A 60 -6.69 -15.82 -11.73
N CYS A 61 -6.57 -15.60 -10.41
CA CYS A 61 -7.62 -15.04 -9.56
C CYS A 61 -7.53 -13.51 -9.44
N MET A 62 -6.68 -12.89 -10.26
CA MET A 62 -6.67 -11.44 -10.49
C MET A 62 -6.81 -11.10 -11.97
N PRO A 63 -7.40 -9.93 -12.30
CA PRO A 63 -7.42 -9.42 -13.66
C PRO A 63 -6.01 -9.36 -14.25
N SER A 64 -5.82 -9.93 -15.43
CA SER A 64 -4.55 -9.90 -16.17
C SER A 64 -3.31 -10.41 -15.40
N GLY A 65 -3.47 -11.40 -14.52
CA GLY A 65 -2.36 -11.95 -13.70
C GLY A 65 -1.09 -12.27 -14.49
N SER A 66 -1.20 -12.90 -15.66
CA SER A 66 -0.06 -13.19 -16.54
C SER A 66 0.68 -11.93 -17.04
N ALA A 67 -0.05 -10.87 -17.41
CA ALA A 67 0.55 -9.59 -17.79
C ALA A 67 1.21 -8.89 -16.60
N MET A 68 0.61 -8.99 -15.41
CA MET A 68 1.23 -8.50 -14.18
C MET A 68 2.54 -9.24 -13.86
N ASN A 69 2.58 -10.57 -14.03
CA ASN A 69 3.79 -11.37 -13.86
C ASN A 69 4.88 -10.99 -14.86
N LEU A 70 4.53 -10.71 -16.12
CA LEU A 70 5.50 -10.24 -17.14
C LEU A 70 6.15 -8.90 -16.72
N GLU A 71 5.36 -7.94 -16.25
CA GLU A 71 5.89 -6.67 -15.73
C GLU A 71 6.72 -6.88 -14.45
N TYR A 72 6.28 -7.78 -13.56
CA TYR A 72 7.05 -8.13 -12.37
C TYR A 72 8.42 -8.72 -12.74
N HIS A 73 8.46 -9.75 -13.58
CA HIS A 73 9.70 -10.44 -13.93
C HIS A 73 10.66 -9.56 -14.73
N SER A 74 10.17 -8.66 -15.58
CA SER A 74 11.01 -7.71 -16.31
C SER A 74 11.64 -6.63 -15.42
N ARG A 75 11.04 -6.34 -14.25
CA ARG A 75 11.45 -5.25 -13.37
C ARG A 75 11.94 -5.67 -11.99
N ARG A 76 11.81 -6.94 -11.59
CA ARG A 76 12.14 -7.42 -10.23
C ARG A 76 13.60 -7.20 -9.80
N THR A 77 14.52 -7.10 -10.75
CA THR A 77 15.94 -6.76 -10.50
C THR A 77 16.25 -5.28 -10.74
N SER A 78 15.25 -4.47 -11.11
CA SER A 78 15.43 -3.03 -11.33
C SER A 78 15.46 -2.27 -10.01
N THR A 79 16.25 -1.21 -9.94
CA THR A 79 16.24 -0.25 -8.82
C THR A 79 15.06 0.73 -8.92
N GLN A 80 14.36 0.77 -10.07
CA GLN A 80 13.17 1.58 -10.26
C GLN A 80 11.94 0.90 -9.65
N ARG A 81 11.11 1.69 -8.95
CA ARG A 81 9.83 1.23 -8.44
C ARG A 81 8.79 1.27 -9.55
N PHE A 82 7.76 0.45 -9.42
CA PHE A 82 6.62 0.50 -10.33
C PHE A 82 5.31 0.15 -9.61
N LEU A 83 4.20 0.67 -10.10
CA LEU A 83 2.85 0.32 -9.66
C LEU A 83 2.02 -0.01 -10.89
N LEU A 84 1.21 -1.06 -10.78
CA LEU A 84 0.36 -1.51 -11.87
C LEU A 84 -1.00 -0.84 -11.77
N HIS A 85 -1.59 -0.50 -12.91
CA HIS A 85 -2.96 -0.01 -13.00
C HIS A 85 -3.61 -0.40 -14.33
N PHE A 86 -4.93 -0.29 -14.40
CA PHE A 86 -5.70 -0.46 -15.63
C PHE A 86 -6.24 0.88 -16.09
N SER A 87 -6.14 1.17 -17.38
CA SER A 87 -6.70 2.37 -17.98
C SER A 87 -7.07 2.11 -19.45
N PRO A 88 -8.31 2.40 -19.88
CA PRO A 88 -9.44 2.85 -19.05
C PRO A 88 -10.02 1.73 -18.15
N GLY A 89 -10.47 2.07 -16.96
CA GLY A 89 -11.23 1.19 -16.07
C GLY A 89 -12.17 1.97 -15.16
N SER A 90 -13.42 1.52 -15.02
CA SER A 90 -14.50 2.30 -14.41
C SER A 90 -15.21 1.63 -13.22
N GLN A 91 -14.97 0.35 -13.00
CA GLN A 91 -15.65 -0.41 -11.95
C GLN A 91 -14.75 -1.52 -11.39
N CYS A 92 -14.83 -1.74 -10.08
CA CYS A 92 -14.11 -2.84 -9.43
C CYS A 92 -14.55 -4.21 -9.97
N PRO A 93 -13.64 -5.20 -9.98
CA PRO A 93 -14.00 -6.56 -10.37
C PRO A 93 -15.12 -7.17 -9.51
N SER A 94 -15.80 -8.18 -10.03
CA SER A 94 -16.82 -8.92 -9.29
C SER A 94 -16.24 -9.55 -8.03
N GLY A 95 -16.93 -9.38 -6.89
CA GLY A 95 -16.44 -9.79 -5.57
C GLY A 95 -15.49 -8.80 -4.90
N TRP A 96 -15.16 -7.68 -5.55
CA TRP A 96 -14.33 -6.60 -5.01
C TRP A 96 -15.18 -5.36 -4.73
N VAL A 97 -14.74 -4.54 -3.78
CA VAL A 97 -15.38 -3.30 -3.35
C VAL A 97 -14.47 -2.10 -3.56
N THR A 98 -15.07 -0.92 -3.70
CA THR A 98 -14.31 0.33 -3.80
C THR A 98 -13.73 0.68 -2.43
N ALA A 99 -12.41 0.60 -2.31
CA ALA A 99 -11.65 0.99 -1.12
C ALA A 99 -11.34 2.49 -1.08
N GLY A 100 -11.42 3.16 -2.22
CA GLY A 100 -11.33 4.61 -2.32
C GLY A 100 -11.57 5.06 -3.76
N TYR A 101 -11.99 6.30 -3.90
CA TYR A 101 -12.08 6.97 -5.19
C TYR A 101 -11.42 8.34 -5.12
N GLY A 102 -10.87 8.77 -6.25
CA GLY A 102 -10.38 10.12 -6.47
C GLY A 102 -10.87 10.66 -7.80
N VAL A 103 -11.31 11.91 -7.82
CA VAL A 103 -11.67 12.64 -9.04
C VAL A 103 -10.83 13.90 -9.08
N ARG A 104 -10.14 14.15 -10.19
CA ARG A 104 -9.46 15.43 -10.44
C ARG A 104 -10.33 16.27 -11.36
N ASN A 105 -10.96 17.30 -10.80
CA ASN A 105 -11.80 18.21 -11.57
C ASN A 105 -10.94 19.14 -12.45
N GLU A 106 -11.55 19.74 -13.48
CA GLU A 106 -10.89 20.66 -14.42
C GLU A 106 -10.16 21.83 -13.72
N MET A 107 -10.69 22.28 -12.58
CA MET A 107 -10.13 23.37 -11.77
C MET A 107 -8.98 22.93 -10.86
N SER A 108 -8.38 21.75 -11.08
CA SER A 108 -7.33 21.16 -10.24
C SER A 108 -7.71 20.89 -8.77
N SER A 109 -9.01 20.89 -8.46
CA SER A 109 -9.52 20.42 -7.18
C SER A 109 -9.74 18.91 -7.22
N HIS A 110 -9.52 18.24 -6.09
CA HIS A 110 -9.73 16.81 -5.96
C HIS A 110 -10.97 16.52 -5.10
N SER A 111 -11.80 15.58 -5.53
CA SER A 111 -12.80 14.93 -4.67
C SER A 111 -12.28 13.54 -4.32
N LEU A 112 -11.96 13.33 -3.05
CA LEU A 112 -11.21 12.16 -2.58
C LEU A 112 -11.96 11.43 -1.47
N SER A 113 -11.88 10.11 -1.45
CA SER A 113 -12.43 9.27 -0.39
C SER A 113 -11.57 8.02 -0.14
N GLY A 114 -11.84 7.34 0.98
CA GLY A 114 -11.22 6.08 1.32
C GLY A 114 -9.70 6.21 1.35
N VAL A 115 -8.99 5.30 0.68
CA VAL A 115 -7.51 5.33 0.62
C VAL A 115 -6.91 6.58 -0.03
N PHE A 116 -7.70 7.35 -0.77
CA PHE A 116 -7.24 8.61 -1.37
C PHE A 116 -7.56 9.82 -0.51
N ALA A 117 -8.32 9.70 0.58
CA ALA A 117 -8.59 10.81 1.49
C ALA A 117 -7.37 11.16 2.34
N ASP A 118 -7.32 12.39 2.86
CA ASP A 118 -6.27 12.79 3.81
C ASP A 118 -6.42 11.94 5.09
N PRO A 119 -5.43 11.09 5.42
CA PRO A 119 -5.61 10.12 6.48
C PRO A 119 -5.64 10.80 7.86
N THR A 120 -6.47 10.23 8.74
CA THR A 120 -6.46 10.54 10.17
C THR A 120 -5.99 9.32 10.94
N LEU A 121 -5.23 9.55 12.01
CA LEU A 121 -4.77 8.50 12.91
C LEU A 121 -5.52 8.62 14.23
N THR A 122 -6.25 7.58 14.60
CA THR A 122 -6.84 7.48 15.94
C THR A 122 -5.84 6.81 16.87
N ILE A 123 -5.42 7.52 17.91
CA ILE A 123 -4.52 7.03 18.94
C ILE A 123 -5.37 6.74 20.17
N ASP A 124 -5.43 5.47 20.55
CA ASP A 124 -6.10 5.03 21.77
C ASP A 124 -5.06 4.75 22.84
N ALA A 125 -5.01 5.60 23.88
CA ALA A 125 -4.17 5.43 25.05
C ALA A 125 -4.95 4.86 26.25
N GLY A 126 -5.99 4.08 26.00
CA GLY A 126 -6.79 3.35 27.00
C GLY A 126 -7.81 4.20 27.73
N THR A 127 -7.39 5.34 28.29
CA THR A 127 -8.30 6.30 28.96
C THR A 127 -8.64 7.52 28.09
N THR A 128 -7.92 7.70 26.98
CA THR A 128 -8.08 8.85 26.08
C THR A 128 -7.91 8.40 24.64
N THR A 129 -8.88 8.77 23.80
CA THR A 129 -8.79 8.66 22.35
C THR A 129 -8.45 10.03 21.79
N SER A 130 -7.35 10.15 21.05
CA SER A 130 -7.01 11.35 20.29
C SER A 130 -7.01 11.05 18.80
N VAL A 131 -7.39 12.04 17.99
CA VAL A 131 -7.36 11.95 16.53
C VAL A 131 -6.30 12.92 16.03
N ALA A 132 -5.27 12.39 15.40
CA ALA A 132 -4.30 13.18 14.68
C ALA A 132 -4.76 13.35 13.22
N SER A 133 -4.90 14.59 12.79
CA SER A 133 -5.11 14.97 11.39
C SER A 133 -3.80 15.44 10.77
N GLU A 134 -3.83 15.69 9.46
CA GLU A 134 -2.67 16.22 8.73
C GLU A 134 -1.42 15.35 8.86
N ILE A 135 -1.61 14.03 8.83
CA ILE A 135 -0.50 13.09 8.93
C ILE A 135 0.52 13.40 7.82
N LYS A 136 1.80 13.45 8.22
CA LYS A 136 2.92 13.61 7.30
C LYS A 136 3.57 12.24 7.12
N PRO A 137 3.26 11.53 6.02
CA PRO A 137 3.76 10.19 5.86
C PRO A 137 5.28 10.21 5.74
N THR A 138 5.93 9.22 6.35
CA THR A 138 7.38 9.07 6.24
C THR A 138 7.79 8.62 4.84
N PHE A 139 6.89 8.00 4.08
CA PHE A 139 7.17 7.54 2.71
C PHE A 139 6.02 7.93 1.79
N GLU A 140 6.32 8.16 0.52
CA GLU A 140 5.28 8.49 -0.44
C GLU A 140 4.36 7.28 -0.70
N LEU A 141 3.07 7.45 -0.39
CA LEU A 141 2.06 6.40 -0.48
C LEU A 141 1.66 6.14 -1.93
N ALA A 142 1.28 4.90 -2.26
CA ALA A 142 0.81 4.54 -3.60
C ALA A 142 -0.37 5.42 -4.06
N ALA A 143 -1.33 5.67 -3.15
CA ALA A 143 -2.46 6.55 -3.41
C ALA A 143 -2.02 7.97 -3.81
N ASN A 144 -0.97 8.51 -3.18
CA ASN A 144 -0.44 9.83 -3.51
C ASN A 144 0.19 9.90 -4.89
N LEU A 145 0.89 8.84 -5.30
CA LEU A 145 1.50 8.75 -6.63
C LEU A 145 0.42 8.78 -7.72
N PHE A 146 -0.67 8.02 -7.54
CA PHE A 146 -1.79 8.06 -8.47
C PHE A 146 -2.47 9.43 -8.50
N MET A 147 -2.81 10.01 -7.34
CA MET A 147 -3.40 11.35 -7.28
C MET A 147 -2.54 12.41 -7.97
N SER A 148 -1.23 12.36 -7.75
CA SER A 148 -0.27 13.29 -8.37
C SER A 148 -0.15 13.11 -9.88
N ALA A 149 -0.42 11.90 -10.39
CA ALA A 149 -0.35 11.57 -11.81
C ALA A 149 -1.61 11.95 -12.61
N MET A 150 -2.75 12.05 -11.94
CA MET A 150 -4.04 12.25 -12.61
C MET A 150 -4.03 13.52 -13.46
N GLU A 151 -4.50 13.45 -14.70
CA GLU A 151 -4.81 14.62 -15.52
C GLU A 151 -6.17 15.23 -15.11
N PRO A 152 -6.46 16.49 -15.48
CA PRO A 152 -7.81 17.03 -15.35
C PRO A 152 -8.85 16.10 -15.98
N SER A 153 -10.00 15.94 -15.31
CA SER A 153 -11.10 15.05 -15.72
C SER A 153 -10.76 13.55 -15.70
N GLU A 154 -9.67 13.15 -15.02
CA GLU A 154 -9.43 11.75 -14.70
C GLU A 154 -10.07 11.35 -13.36
N THR A 155 -10.42 10.07 -13.27
CA THR A 155 -10.83 9.40 -12.03
C THR A 155 -9.89 8.26 -11.72
N VAL A 156 -9.62 8.02 -10.44
CA VAL A 156 -8.91 6.85 -9.94
C VAL A 156 -9.79 6.07 -8.97
N ILE A 157 -9.78 4.75 -9.06
CA ILE A 157 -10.52 3.83 -8.19
C ILE A 157 -9.52 2.82 -7.64
N ALA A 158 -9.51 2.65 -6.32
CA ALA A 158 -8.79 1.57 -5.66
C ALA A 158 -9.80 0.51 -5.23
N CYS A 159 -9.53 -0.74 -5.60
CA CYS A 159 -10.42 -1.86 -5.34
C CYS A 159 -9.72 -2.90 -4.45
N CYS A 160 -10.47 -3.43 -3.48
CA CYS A 160 -10.06 -4.56 -2.65
C CYS A 160 -11.08 -5.68 -2.70
N PRO A 161 -10.69 -6.95 -2.50
CA PRO A 161 -11.66 -8.02 -2.35
C PRO A 161 -12.62 -7.71 -1.19
N SER A 162 -13.85 -8.18 -1.29
CA SER A 162 -14.84 -8.03 -0.22
C SER A 162 -14.30 -8.65 1.08
N GLY A 163 -14.39 -7.92 2.19
CA GLY A 163 -13.88 -8.36 3.50
C GLY A 163 -12.38 -8.09 3.74
N TYR A 164 -11.68 -7.48 2.77
CA TYR A 164 -10.31 -7.01 2.96
C TYR A 164 -10.28 -5.52 3.24
N THR A 165 -9.30 -5.10 4.03
CA THR A 165 -8.97 -3.70 4.29
C THR A 165 -7.89 -3.25 3.33
N ALA A 166 -7.98 -2.04 2.81
CA ALA A 166 -6.92 -1.49 1.98
C ALA A 166 -5.73 -1.03 2.83
N GLY A 167 -4.52 -1.41 2.40
CA GLY A 167 -3.26 -1.01 2.98
C GLY A 167 -2.71 0.27 2.34
N PHE A 168 -1.76 0.91 3.04
CA PHE A 168 -1.13 2.15 2.58
C PHE A 168 -0.26 1.99 1.32
N TYR A 169 0.11 0.76 1.00
CA TYR A 169 1.04 0.41 -0.08
C TYR A 169 0.34 -0.10 -1.35
N GLY A 170 -0.96 0.22 -1.53
CA GLY A 170 -1.71 -0.20 -2.71
C GLY A 170 -2.07 -1.69 -2.72
N ASN A 171 -1.88 -2.37 -1.60
CA ASN A 171 -2.34 -3.74 -1.37
C ASN A 171 -3.64 -3.74 -0.56
N CYS A 172 -4.24 -4.91 -0.43
CA CYS A 172 -5.37 -5.20 0.43
C CYS A 172 -4.97 -6.34 1.38
N TYR A 173 -5.50 -6.34 2.59
CA TYR A 173 -5.19 -7.36 3.58
C TYR A 173 -6.40 -7.75 4.41
N SER A 174 -6.36 -8.98 4.92
CA SER A 174 -7.25 -9.48 5.95
C SER A 174 -6.39 -10.11 7.04
N SER A 175 -6.50 -9.64 8.28
CA SER A 175 -5.70 -10.14 9.39
C SER A 175 -6.50 -11.05 10.30
N THR A 176 -5.81 -12.02 10.88
CA THR A 176 -6.32 -12.91 11.91
C THR A 176 -5.44 -12.84 13.15
N ALA A 177 -6.03 -13.16 14.30
CA ALA A 177 -5.31 -13.16 15.56
C ALA A 177 -4.11 -14.14 15.50
N ARG A 178 -3.06 -13.86 16.28
CA ARG A 178 -1.83 -14.66 16.27
C ARG A 178 -2.08 -16.12 16.60
N GLU A 179 -3.08 -16.38 17.44
CA GLU A 179 -3.49 -17.69 17.91
C GLU A 179 -4.06 -18.56 16.79
N ALA A 180 -4.61 -17.94 15.73
CA ALA A 180 -5.15 -18.63 14.56
C ALA A 180 -4.08 -18.96 13.50
N TYR A 181 -2.92 -18.30 13.56
CA TYR A 181 -1.80 -18.58 12.66
C TYR A 181 -0.49 -18.64 13.45
N THR A 182 -0.14 -19.85 13.88
CA THR A 182 0.95 -20.12 14.85
C THR A 182 2.29 -20.46 14.20
N ALA A 183 2.53 -20.00 12.96
CA ALA A 183 3.82 -20.21 12.30
C ALA A 183 4.96 -19.67 13.17
N ILE A 184 5.96 -20.52 13.46
CA ILE A 184 7.15 -20.17 14.27
C ILE A 184 8.38 -19.93 13.40
N THR A 185 8.27 -20.14 12.10
CA THR A 185 9.31 -19.84 11.11
C THR A 185 8.80 -18.80 10.16
N GLY A 186 9.69 -17.94 9.71
CA GLY A 186 9.40 -16.88 8.78
C GLY A 186 10.51 -16.74 7.76
N CYS A 187 10.15 -16.55 6.51
CA CYS A 187 11.07 -16.19 5.46
C CYS A 187 11.09 -14.68 5.23
N LYS A 188 12.28 -14.14 4.96
CA LYS A 188 12.46 -12.78 4.45
C LYS A 188 13.56 -12.69 3.41
N LEU A 189 13.40 -11.77 2.48
CA LEU A 189 14.40 -11.42 1.49
C LEU A 189 15.15 -10.18 1.96
N TYR A 190 16.48 -10.25 1.87
CA TYR A 190 17.37 -9.16 2.24
C TYR A 190 18.05 -8.64 0.98
N ASN A 191 18.08 -7.33 0.82
CA ASN A 191 18.90 -6.72 -0.23
C ASN A 191 20.38 -6.93 0.11
N VAL A 192 21.13 -7.48 -0.84
CA VAL A 192 22.58 -7.70 -0.75
C VAL A 192 23.34 -6.42 -1.10
N ASN A 193 22.76 -5.57 -1.94
CA ASN A 193 23.34 -4.28 -2.28
C ASN A 193 23.30 -3.35 -1.06
N ASP A 194 24.26 -2.44 -0.99
CA ASP A 194 24.20 -1.33 -0.03
C ASP A 194 22.95 -0.50 -0.28
N VAL A 195 22.29 -0.11 0.80
CA VAL A 195 21.06 0.66 0.72
C VAL A 195 21.21 1.91 1.58
N GLU A 196 20.81 3.04 1.03
CA GLU A 196 20.82 4.32 1.71
C GLU A 196 19.39 4.86 1.83
N VAL A 197 19.11 5.50 2.96
CA VAL A 197 17.87 6.26 3.16
C VAL A 197 18.17 7.68 2.72
N VAL A 198 17.44 8.16 1.72
CA VAL A 198 17.54 9.52 1.20
C VAL A 198 16.27 10.30 1.51
N ASP A 199 16.41 11.58 1.78
CA ASP A 199 15.26 12.46 1.92
C ASP A 199 14.57 12.64 0.57
N ARG A 200 13.24 12.64 0.58
CA ARG A 200 12.41 12.84 -0.58
C ARG A 200 11.30 13.84 -0.28
N THR A 201 11.28 14.92 -1.04
CA THR A 201 10.22 15.93 -0.97
C THR A 201 9.16 15.63 -2.01
N TYR A 202 7.90 15.61 -1.58
CA TYR A 202 6.74 15.41 -2.43
C TYR A 202 5.54 16.22 -1.90
N THR A 203 4.54 16.43 -2.76
CA THR A 203 3.29 17.07 -2.37
C THR A 203 2.31 16.00 -1.91
N PHE A 204 1.74 16.16 -0.71
CA PHE A 204 0.75 15.28 -0.11
C PHE A 204 -0.45 16.11 0.34
N HIS A 205 -1.61 15.92 -0.27
CA HIS A 205 -2.82 16.71 0.02
C HIS A 205 -2.58 18.24 0.03
N GLY A 206 -1.86 18.75 -0.98
CA GLY A 206 -1.53 20.17 -1.11
C GLY A 206 -0.41 20.66 -0.19
N ARG A 207 0.13 19.81 0.69
CA ARG A 207 1.20 20.14 1.63
C ARG A 207 2.53 19.60 1.11
N VAL A 208 3.60 20.38 1.26
CA VAL A 208 4.95 19.89 0.98
C VAL A 208 5.42 19.04 2.17
N VAL A 209 5.75 17.78 1.91
CA VAL A 209 6.24 16.82 2.90
C VAL A 209 7.63 16.37 2.49
N THR A 210 8.57 16.40 3.43
CA THR A 210 9.87 15.72 3.29
C THR A 210 9.76 14.41 4.05
N GLY A 211 9.64 13.32 3.29
CA GLY A 211 9.75 11.97 3.81
C GLY A 211 11.11 11.37 3.49
N SER A 212 11.20 10.07 3.67
CA SER A 212 12.32 9.23 3.32
C SER A 212 11.98 8.38 2.09
N SER A 213 13.01 8.00 1.35
CA SER A 213 12.96 7.03 0.29
C SER A 213 14.21 6.18 0.37
N ILE A 214 14.10 4.94 -0.05
CA ILE A 214 15.24 4.03 -0.07
C ILE A 214 15.86 4.01 -1.48
N SER A 215 17.16 4.27 -1.53
CA SER A 215 18.01 4.26 -2.72
C SER A 215 18.97 3.09 -2.63
N ILE A 216 19.04 2.27 -3.68
CA ILE A 216 19.86 1.07 -3.72
C ILE A 216 21.13 1.40 -4.49
N LYS A 217 22.29 1.19 -3.87
CA LYS A 217 23.58 1.40 -4.52
C LYS A 217 23.87 0.25 -5.47
N GLY A 218 23.91 0.56 -6.76
CA GLY A 218 24.11 -0.39 -7.84
C GLY A 218 23.10 -0.18 -8.97
N SER A 219 23.30 -0.89 -10.07
CA SER A 219 22.39 -0.84 -11.22
C SER A 219 21.28 -1.90 -11.17
N VAL A 220 21.41 -2.90 -10.29
CA VAL A 220 20.47 -4.01 -10.13
C VAL A 220 20.25 -4.34 -8.66
N VAL A 221 19.05 -4.82 -8.35
CA VAL A 221 18.66 -5.35 -7.05
C VAL A 221 19.04 -6.82 -6.97
N SER A 222 19.77 -7.18 -5.92
CA SER A 222 20.14 -8.56 -5.57
C SER A 222 19.54 -8.93 -4.22
N LEU A 223 18.79 -10.03 -4.17
CA LEU A 223 18.07 -10.48 -2.98
C LEU A 223 18.61 -11.81 -2.48
N GLN A 224 18.84 -11.89 -1.18
CA GLN A 224 19.21 -13.13 -0.51
C GLN A 224 18.09 -13.60 0.41
N PRO A 225 17.60 -14.84 0.25
CA PRO A 225 16.61 -15.40 1.14
C PRO A 225 17.24 -15.77 2.49
N ARG A 226 16.50 -15.49 3.56
CA ARG A 226 16.85 -15.94 4.91
C ARG A 226 15.59 -16.39 5.62
N THR A 227 15.63 -17.62 6.11
CA THR A 227 14.61 -18.17 7.00
C THR A 227 15.08 -18.00 8.43
N VAL A 228 14.18 -17.57 9.30
CA VAL A 228 14.43 -17.43 10.73
C VAL A 228 13.37 -18.15 11.53
N THR A 229 13.77 -18.62 12.72
CA THR A 229 12.83 -19.04 13.75
C THR A 229 12.45 -17.81 14.57
N ILE A 230 11.16 -17.56 14.70
CA ILE A 230 10.59 -16.45 15.45
C ILE A 230 10.59 -16.85 16.91
N GLU A 231 11.30 -16.06 17.73
CA GLU A 231 11.36 -16.30 19.16
C GLU A 231 9.98 -16.12 19.80
N ALA A 232 9.68 -16.95 20.80
CA ALA A 232 8.39 -16.90 21.50
C ALA A 232 8.06 -15.50 22.05
N LYS A 233 9.08 -14.76 22.51
CA LYS A 233 8.94 -13.38 23.02
C LYS A 233 8.51 -12.37 21.95
N GLU A 234 8.84 -12.61 20.69
CA GLU A 234 8.51 -11.73 19.57
C GLU A 234 7.17 -12.10 18.92
N SER A 235 6.69 -13.33 19.16
CA SER A 235 5.48 -13.90 18.57
C SER A 235 4.24 -12.99 18.74
N THR A 236 4.12 -12.30 19.87
CA THR A 236 2.97 -11.44 20.21
C THR A 236 2.91 -10.15 19.39
N SER A 237 4.04 -9.75 18.79
CA SER A 237 4.14 -8.58 17.90
C SER A 237 3.61 -8.85 16.48
N TYR A 238 3.30 -10.11 16.18
CA TYR A 238 2.83 -10.54 14.87
C TYR A 238 1.36 -10.95 14.89
N VAL A 239 0.74 -10.88 13.71
CA VAL A 239 -0.59 -11.41 13.40
C VAL A 239 -0.49 -12.22 12.11
N GLY A 240 -1.42 -13.15 11.90
CA GLY A 240 -1.57 -13.75 10.58
C GLY A 240 -2.23 -12.75 9.64
N ALA A 241 -1.77 -12.68 8.39
CA ALA A 241 -2.36 -11.81 7.39
C ALA A 241 -2.40 -12.51 6.03
N LEU A 242 -3.55 -12.43 5.37
CA LEU A 242 -3.67 -12.65 3.94
C LEU A 242 -3.50 -11.31 3.25
N ILE A 243 -2.58 -11.24 2.29
CA ILE A 243 -2.23 -9.99 1.60
C ILE A 243 -2.34 -10.24 0.11
N THR A 244 -3.05 -9.35 -0.57
CA THR A 244 -3.22 -9.40 -2.03
C THR A 244 -2.98 -8.02 -2.61
N PRO A 245 -2.45 -7.90 -3.82
CA PRO A 245 -2.43 -6.64 -4.55
C PRO A 245 -3.84 -6.03 -4.64
N GLY A 246 -3.93 -4.71 -4.47
CA GLY A 246 -5.14 -3.97 -4.81
C GLY A 246 -5.21 -3.72 -6.31
N ILE A 247 -6.42 -3.58 -6.84
CA ILE A 247 -6.61 -3.22 -8.25
C ILE A 247 -6.83 -1.70 -8.33
N THR A 248 -5.94 -1.02 -9.05
CA THR A 248 -6.09 0.41 -9.34
C THR A 248 -6.60 0.60 -10.76
N LEU A 249 -7.71 1.33 -10.90
CA LEU A 249 -8.33 1.67 -12.17
C LEU A 249 -8.23 3.17 -12.38
N VAL A 250 -7.91 3.59 -13.60
CA VAL A 250 -7.94 4.99 -14.01
C VAL A 250 -8.85 5.13 -15.22
N ASN A 251 -9.67 6.18 -15.25
CA ASN A 251 -10.52 6.49 -16.39
C ASN A 251 -10.37 7.95 -16.81
N LYS A 252 -10.49 8.20 -18.12
CA LYS A 252 -10.67 9.54 -18.69
C LYS A 252 -12.16 9.75 -18.92
N GLY A 253 -12.83 10.50 -18.06
CA GLY A 253 -14.27 10.72 -18.09
C GLY A 253 -14.75 11.33 -16.78
N SER A 254 -15.77 12.20 -16.82
CA SER A 254 -16.34 12.81 -15.62
C SER A 254 -17.03 11.75 -14.75
N SER A 255 -17.25 12.07 -13.47
CA SER A 255 -17.73 11.18 -12.39
C SER A 255 -18.96 10.31 -12.69
N GLY A 256 -19.67 10.53 -13.79
CA GLY A 256 -20.87 9.78 -14.19
C GLY A 256 -20.62 8.37 -14.73
N ASP A 257 -19.39 8.05 -15.13
CA ASP A 257 -19.04 6.73 -15.67
C ASP A 257 -18.52 5.74 -14.60
N VAL A 258 -18.39 6.19 -13.35
CA VAL A 258 -17.83 5.39 -12.24
C VAL A 258 -18.95 4.86 -11.35
N VAL A 259 -19.05 3.53 -11.26
CA VAL A 259 -20.02 2.87 -10.36
C VAL A 259 -19.37 2.64 -9.00
N GLN A 260 -19.78 3.41 -7.99
CA GLN A 260 -19.36 3.19 -6.60
C GLN A 260 -20.19 2.07 -5.98
N THR A 261 -19.52 0.99 -5.58
CA THR A 261 -20.10 -0.03 -4.68
C THR A 261 -19.54 0.18 -3.29
N SER A 262 -20.33 0.79 -2.41
CA SER A 262 -19.98 1.04 -1.01
C SER A 262 -20.17 -0.22 -0.16
N ALA A 263 -19.18 -0.52 0.68
CA ALA A 263 -19.38 -1.36 1.85
C ALA A 263 -20.02 -0.50 2.95
N ALA A 264 -21.09 -0.99 3.58
CA ALA A 264 -21.80 -0.27 4.64
C ALA A 264 -20.86 -0.02 5.85
N ALA A 265 -20.48 1.23 6.06
CA ALA A 265 -19.89 1.67 7.32
C ALA A 265 -21.01 1.85 8.35
N SER A 266 -20.99 1.05 9.42
CA SER A 266 -21.80 1.26 10.61
C SER A 266 -21.16 2.34 11.50
N GLY A 267 -21.83 3.46 11.70
CA GLY A 267 -21.42 4.47 12.70
C GLY A 267 -22.03 5.84 12.44
N GLY A 268 -23.06 6.18 13.21
CA GLY A 268 -23.92 7.35 13.02
C GLY A 268 -23.22 8.71 13.21
N GLY A 269 -23.69 9.69 12.45
CA GLY A 269 -23.22 11.05 12.52
C GLY A 269 -23.76 11.84 13.72
N SER A 270 -23.03 12.90 14.06
CA SER A 270 -23.54 14.16 14.59
C SER A 270 -22.44 15.22 14.48
N SER A 271 -22.71 16.34 13.79
CA SER A 271 -21.89 17.56 13.84
C SER A 271 -21.94 18.17 15.25
N PRO A 272 -20.92 18.95 15.68
CA PRO A 272 -21.05 20.41 15.55
C PRO A 272 -19.76 21.23 15.32
N VAL A 273 -19.95 22.38 14.65
CA VAL A 273 -19.45 23.77 14.81
C VAL A 273 -18.09 24.04 15.52
N PRO A 274 -17.23 24.95 14.97
CA PRO A 274 -15.84 25.16 15.41
C PRO A 274 -15.70 26.20 16.55
N THR A 275 -14.64 26.07 17.35
CA THR A 275 -14.13 27.17 18.20
C THR A 275 -12.60 27.16 18.20
N GLU A 276 -12.04 28.34 17.96
CA GLU A 276 -10.63 28.61 17.66
C GLU A 276 -9.67 28.61 18.88
N MET A 277 -8.42 28.22 18.59
CA MET A 277 -7.12 28.68 19.14
C MET A 277 -6.68 28.32 20.58
N PRO A 278 -5.36 28.39 20.93
CA PRO A 278 -4.14 28.60 20.13
C PRO A 278 -3.03 27.52 20.31
N SER A 279 -2.02 27.66 19.44
CA SER A 279 -0.76 26.94 19.31
C SER A 279 0.07 26.75 20.60
N SER A 280 0.82 25.65 20.66
CA SER A 280 2.15 25.63 21.29
C SER A 280 3.03 24.60 20.57
N ALA A 281 3.96 25.11 19.75
CA ALA A 281 5.01 24.33 19.14
C ALA A 281 6.13 24.08 20.16
N VAL A 282 6.48 22.81 20.39
CA VAL A 282 7.71 22.44 21.09
C VAL A 282 8.62 21.75 20.08
N PRO A 283 9.83 22.29 19.83
CA PRO A 283 10.77 21.69 18.90
C PRO A 283 11.62 20.65 19.63
N SER A 284 11.70 19.43 19.11
CA SER A 284 12.76 18.50 19.50
C SER A 284 13.47 17.98 18.25
N ARG A 285 14.60 18.63 17.97
CA ARG A 285 15.72 18.01 17.27
C ARG A 285 16.22 16.85 18.11
N ALA A 286 16.38 15.67 17.52
CA ALA A 286 17.27 14.64 18.05
C ALA A 286 18.09 14.09 16.88
N ALA A 287 19.38 14.40 16.92
CA ALA A 287 20.43 13.74 16.17
C ALA A 287 20.76 12.40 16.85
N GLY A 288 21.19 11.39 16.07
CA GLY A 288 21.99 10.30 16.62
C GLY A 288 21.82 8.93 15.96
N SER A 289 22.87 8.51 15.25
CA SER A 289 23.31 7.12 15.04
C SER A 289 22.48 6.20 14.14
N SER A 290 22.79 6.23 12.84
CA SER A 290 22.29 5.26 11.86
C SER A 290 23.18 4.01 11.81
N VAL A 291 22.72 2.89 12.36
CA VAL A 291 23.18 1.55 11.96
C VAL A 291 22.15 1.04 10.95
N VAL A 292 22.36 1.34 9.66
CA VAL A 292 21.48 0.90 8.57
C VAL A 292 21.96 -0.47 8.10
N ASN A 293 21.40 -1.54 8.65
CA ASN A 293 21.58 -2.90 8.14
C ASN A 293 20.22 -3.51 7.75
N GLY A 294 20.03 -3.71 6.44
CA GLY A 294 19.00 -4.60 5.89
C GLY A 294 17.70 -3.93 5.47
N VAL A 295 17.52 -3.74 4.16
CA VAL A 295 16.27 -3.29 3.56
C VAL A 295 15.35 -4.47 3.21
N VAL A 296 14.08 -4.32 3.59
CA VAL A 296 13.01 -5.32 3.66
C VAL A 296 12.14 -5.28 2.42
N ILE A 297 11.89 -6.42 1.78
CA ILE A 297 11.01 -6.48 0.60
C ILE A 297 10.02 -7.63 0.81
N ALA A 298 8.75 -7.28 0.89
CA ALA A 298 7.66 -8.24 0.91
C ALA A 298 7.29 -8.59 -0.54
N VAL A 299 7.27 -9.88 -0.88
CA VAL A 299 7.00 -10.39 -2.23
C VAL A 299 5.58 -10.07 -2.72
N TRP A 300 4.63 -9.78 -1.81
CA TRP A 300 3.24 -9.46 -2.15
C TRP A 300 2.96 -7.98 -2.47
N GLY A 301 3.98 -7.13 -2.39
CA GLY A 301 3.89 -5.76 -2.89
C GLY A 301 4.65 -5.73 -4.20
N VAL A 302 3.97 -5.89 -5.33
CA VAL A 302 4.64 -5.80 -6.62
C VAL A 302 5.24 -4.40 -6.75
N ALA A 303 6.56 -4.38 -6.59
CA ALA A 303 7.47 -3.25 -6.43
C ALA A 303 7.35 -2.34 -5.19
N MET A 304 6.88 -2.84 -4.04
CA MET A 304 7.04 -2.15 -2.75
C MET A 304 8.35 -2.56 -2.09
N MET A 305 9.45 -2.01 -2.61
CA MET A 305 10.74 -2.10 -1.94
C MET A 305 10.74 -1.17 -0.73
N ALA A 306 11.04 -1.77 0.44
CA ALA A 306 11.69 -1.17 1.60
C ALA A 306 10.83 -0.74 2.80
N GLY A 307 10.27 -1.73 3.51
CA GLY A 307 9.72 -1.56 4.86
C GLY A 307 10.80 -1.68 5.96
N VAL A 308 11.59 -0.64 6.20
CA VAL A 308 12.28 -0.52 7.50
C VAL A 308 11.26 0.04 8.48
N ALA A 309 10.69 -0.83 9.30
CA ALA A 309 9.98 -0.41 10.51
C ALA A 309 10.99 0.27 11.45
N LEU A 310 11.13 1.59 11.36
CA LEU A 310 11.80 2.37 12.40
C LEU A 310 10.79 2.65 13.51
N ILE A 311 11.14 2.12 14.67
CA ILE A 311 10.47 2.17 15.96
C ILE A 311 10.47 3.63 16.46
N VAL A 312 9.30 4.12 16.88
CA VAL A 312 9.25 5.10 17.97
C VAL A 312 9.30 4.27 19.27
N PRO A 313 10.26 4.49 20.18
CA PRO A 313 10.25 3.81 21.46
C PRO A 313 9.07 4.34 22.29
N LEU A 314 8.29 3.42 22.86
CA LEU A 314 7.60 3.65 24.13
C LEU A 314 8.48 3.09 25.24
#